data_AF-A0A412AQC3-F1
#
_entry.id   AF-A0A412AQC3-F1
#
_cell.length_a   1.000
_cell.length_b   1.000
_cell.length_c   1.000
_cell.angle_alpha   90.00
_cell.angle_beta   90.00
_cell.angle_gamma   90.00
#
_symmetry.space_group_name_H-M   'P 1'
#
loop_
_entity.id
_entity.type
_entity.pdbx_description
1 polymer ?
#
loop_
_entity_poly.entity_id
_entity_poly.type
_entity_poly.pdbx_seq_one_letter_code
_entity_poly.pdbx_strand_id
1 'polypeptide(L)'
;MAAETPCSVLYNDIRSFGGLKHLEIARMLINGNSYLGSTLLEKCSSNRSYLTRYIVHRKPDQCAPAIYSDFTVTTLHLSAAICSKLGGGESAYRAIAEHYRGPAANEMMSALASYKLDSRLYANALNRIDNFDGNAVREKSTLYLMLFVATGALADPIQGVATVERFCDSKTGGHFGTTETTVGRGFTGSLEQPRTVAPNLGLLRTHADNCVDMQIHPLTRDPRGTVIGSLPKTSPSITDVGADASREHLRIWLEGGRWYAQGLGSTNGTVLESGAGDGDIVIEPPRDQREPGKIYPPVEIENSDRLHLGLYTTFLVIVD
;
A
#
# COMPACT_ATOMS: atom_id res chain seq x y z
N MET A 1 -13.65 -23.26 -9.46
CA MET A 1 -12.82 -22.53 -10.44
C MET A 1 -11.54 -22.11 -9.74
N ALA A 2 -10.39 -22.16 -10.40
CA ALA A 2 -9.16 -21.60 -9.82
C ALA A 2 -9.33 -20.08 -9.67
N ALA A 3 -8.91 -19.50 -8.55
CA ALA A 3 -8.96 -18.06 -8.35
C ALA A 3 -8.14 -17.36 -9.45
N GLU A 4 -8.66 -16.24 -9.96
CA GLU A 4 -7.90 -15.42 -10.92
C GLU A 4 -6.69 -14.80 -10.24
N THR A 5 -5.54 -14.89 -10.91
CA THR A 5 -4.30 -14.26 -10.42
C THR A 5 -4.31 -12.76 -10.77
N PRO A 6 -3.61 -11.90 -10.01
CA PRO A 6 -3.46 -10.48 -10.36
C PRO A 6 -2.97 -10.25 -11.80
N CYS A 7 -2.05 -11.11 -12.27
CA CYS A 7 -1.55 -11.05 -13.65
C CYS A 7 -2.65 -11.42 -14.67
N SER A 8 -3.49 -12.42 -14.36
CA SER A 8 -4.59 -12.77 -15.26
C SER A 8 -5.65 -11.67 -15.35
N VAL A 9 -5.97 -11.02 -14.22
CA VAL A 9 -6.85 -9.84 -14.18
C VAL A 9 -6.28 -8.73 -15.06
N LEU A 10 -4.99 -8.43 -14.94
CA LEU A 10 -4.30 -7.43 -15.76
C LEU A 10 -4.47 -7.68 -17.28
N TYR A 11 -4.14 -8.89 -17.73
CA TYR A 11 -4.18 -9.21 -19.16
C TYR A 11 -5.62 -9.29 -19.70
N ASN A 12 -6.54 -9.87 -18.92
CA ASN A 12 -7.94 -10.00 -19.30
C ASN A 12 -8.64 -8.64 -19.37
N ASP A 13 -8.33 -7.74 -18.43
CA ASP A 13 -8.88 -6.39 -18.38
C ASP A 13 -8.41 -5.55 -19.56
N ILE A 14 -7.09 -5.44 -19.78
CA ILE A 14 -6.54 -4.66 -20.90
C ILE A 14 -7.01 -5.22 -22.25
N ARG A 15 -7.29 -6.54 -22.32
CA ARG A 15 -7.89 -7.13 -23.52
C ARG A 15 -9.34 -6.75 -23.72
N SER A 16 -10.16 -6.85 -22.68
CA SER A 16 -11.61 -6.65 -22.77
C SER A 16 -11.98 -5.17 -22.86
N PHE A 17 -11.40 -4.34 -21.98
CA PHE A 17 -11.59 -2.90 -21.96
C PHE A 17 -10.69 -2.18 -22.97
N GLY A 18 -9.39 -2.48 -22.94
CA GLY A 18 -8.39 -1.78 -23.76
C GLY A 18 -8.33 -2.22 -25.23
N GLY A 19 -9.00 -3.33 -25.59
CA GLY A 19 -9.06 -3.84 -26.96
C GLY A 19 -7.72 -4.38 -27.50
N LEU A 20 -6.75 -4.68 -26.61
CA LEU A 20 -5.43 -5.20 -26.99
C LEU A 20 -5.38 -6.74 -26.86
N LYS A 21 -4.65 -7.41 -27.74
CA LYS A 21 -4.42 -8.85 -27.60
C LYS A 21 -3.39 -9.10 -26.50
N HIS A 22 -3.45 -10.26 -25.83
CA HIS A 22 -2.44 -10.65 -24.83
C HIS A 22 -1.00 -10.54 -25.38
N LEU A 23 -0.81 -10.83 -26.67
CA LEU A 23 0.49 -10.72 -27.34
C LEU A 23 1.00 -9.28 -27.40
N GLU A 24 0.12 -8.32 -27.69
CA GLU A 24 0.45 -6.90 -27.76
C GLU A 24 0.80 -6.38 -26.36
N ILE A 25 0.01 -6.76 -25.36
CA ILE A 25 0.25 -6.43 -23.95
C ILE A 25 1.61 -6.98 -23.51
N ALA A 26 1.89 -8.25 -23.79
CA ALA A 26 3.14 -8.90 -23.41
C ALA A 26 4.37 -8.25 -24.06
N ARG A 27 4.28 -7.86 -25.34
CA ARG A 27 5.37 -7.15 -26.04
C ARG A 27 5.65 -5.77 -25.47
N MET A 28 4.63 -5.12 -24.89
CA MET A 28 4.83 -3.84 -24.21
C MET A 28 5.42 -4.06 -22.82
N LEU A 29 4.93 -5.04 -22.04
CA LEU A 29 5.33 -5.23 -20.65
C LEU A 29 6.66 -5.97 -20.47
N ILE A 30 6.97 -6.94 -21.32
CA ILE A 30 8.09 -7.86 -21.13
C ILE A 30 9.32 -7.35 -21.87
N ASN A 31 10.45 -7.33 -21.17
CA ASN A 31 11.75 -7.14 -21.79
C ASN A 31 12.10 -8.38 -22.63
N GLY A 32 12.07 -8.24 -23.96
CA GLY A 32 12.34 -9.34 -24.90
C GLY A 32 13.71 -10.00 -24.70
N ASN A 33 14.68 -9.26 -24.17
CA ASN A 33 16.03 -9.75 -23.88
C ASN A 33 16.13 -10.52 -22.55
N SER A 34 15.06 -10.57 -21.76
CA SER A 34 15.03 -11.30 -20.49
C SER A 34 14.74 -12.79 -20.68
N TYR A 35 15.15 -13.58 -19.69
CA TYR A 35 14.98 -15.02 -19.66
C TYR A 35 14.02 -15.44 -18.55
N LEU A 36 13.22 -16.47 -18.78
CA LEU A 36 12.49 -17.20 -17.74
C LEU A 36 13.02 -18.63 -17.71
N GLY A 37 13.86 -18.93 -16.72
CA GLY A 37 14.69 -20.14 -16.74
C GLY A 37 15.69 -20.09 -17.90
N SER A 38 15.70 -21.10 -18.75
CA SER A 38 16.55 -21.15 -19.96
C SER A 38 15.89 -20.56 -21.22
N THR A 39 14.67 -20.03 -21.12
CA THR A 39 13.90 -19.59 -22.29
C THR A 39 13.98 -18.08 -22.48
N LEU A 40 14.45 -17.63 -23.65
CA LEU A 40 14.42 -16.23 -24.07
C LEU A 40 12.99 -15.77 -24.33
N LEU A 41 12.56 -14.70 -23.66
CA LEU A 41 11.16 -14.27 -23.68
C LEU A 41 10.70 -13.64 -25.00
N GLU A 42 11.62 -13.14 -25.83
CA GLU A 42 11.32 -12.76 -27.21
C GLU A 42 10.65 -13.90 -27.98
N LYS A 43 11.16 -15.14 -27.83
CA LYS A 43 10.59 -16.34 -28.45
C LYS A 43 9.23 -16.71 -27.85
N CYS A 44 9.02 -16.42 -26.56
CA CYS A 44 7.76 -16.64 -25.87
C CYS A 44 6.66 -15.66 -26.30
N SER A 45 7.04 -14.42 -26.63
CA SER A 45 6.14 -13.38 -27.18
C SER A 45 5.63 -13.69 -28.61
N SER A 46 6.01 -14.85 -29.15
CA SER A 46 5.52 -15.40 -30.42
C SER A 46 4.67 -16.66 -30.23
N ASN A 47 4.64 -17.24 -29.02
CA ASN A 47 3.90 -18.47 -28.70
C ASN A 47 2.75 -18.20 -27.71
N ARG A 48 1.53 -18.15 -28.25
CA ARG A 48 0.30 -17.86 -27.48
C ARG A 48 0.07 -18.82 -26.32
N SER A 49 0.31 -20.12 -26.53
CA SER A 49 0.10 -21.14 -25.49
C SER A 49 1.09 -20.98 -24.34
N TYR A 50 2.34 -20.65 -24.66
CA TYR A 50 3.35 -20.35 -23.64
C TYR A 50 2.98 -19.11 -22.84
N LEU A 51 2.67 -18.01 -23.52
CA LEU A 51 2.32 -16.74 -22.89
C LEU A 51 1.15 -16.91 -21.89
N THR A 52 0.10 -17.58 -22.33
CA THR A 52 -1.10 -17.80 -21.50
C THR A 52 -0.76 -18.65 -20.27
N ARG A 53 -0.01 -19.73 -20.44
CA ARG A 53 0.29 -20.68 -19.36
C ARG A 53 1.29 -20.17 -18.34
N TYR A 54 2.35 -19.47 -18.78
CA TYR A 54 3.51 -19.15 -17.93
C TYR A 54 3.64 -17.67 -17.56
N ILE A 55 2.92 -16.79 -18.25
CA ILE A 55 2.90 -15.35 -17.92
C ILE A 55 1.52 -14.95 -17.38
N VAL A 56 0.45 -15.15 -18.16
CA VAL A 56 -0.88 -14.63 -17.83
C VAL A 56 -1.44 -15.26 -16.56
N HIS A 57 -1.43 -16.59 -16.45
CA HIS A 57 -1.97 -17.31 -15.28
C HIS A 57 -0.92 -17.60 -14.20
N ARG A 58 0.15 -16.82 -14.17
CA ARG A 58 1.21 -16.97 -13.19
C ARG A 58 0.70 -16.63 -11.79
N LYS A 59 1.03 -17.48 -10.81
CA LYS A 59 0.72 -17.23 -9.40
C LYS A 59 1.71 -16.25 -8.77
N PRO A 60 1.35 -15.56 -7.67
CA PRO A 60 2.22 -14.56 -7.04
C PRO A 60 3.61 -15.09 -6.65
N ASP A 61 3.70 -16.33 -6.15
CA ASP A 61 4.95 -17.01 -5.76
C ASP A 61 5.88 -17.33 -6.94
N GLN A 62 5.37 -17.23 -8.18
CA GLN A 62 6.11 -17.50 -9.41
C GLN A 62 6.51 -16.20 -10.14
N CYS A 63 6.25 -15.04 -9.54
CA CYS A 63 6.58 -13.75 -10.12
C CYS A 63 8.10 -13.61 -10.36
N ALA A 64 8.47 -13.08 -11.51
CA ALA A 64 9.88 -12.83 -11.87
C ALA A 64 10.01 -11.37 -12.31
N PRO A 65 10.22 -10.42 -11.39
CA PRO A 65 10.20 -8.98 -11.70
C PRO A 65 11.17 -8.58 -12.82
N ALA A 66 12.34 -9.24 -12.91
CA ALA A 66 13.38 -8.96 -13.90
C ALA A 66 12.96 -9.21 -15.37
N ILE A 67 11.82 -9.85 -15.61
CA ILE A 67 11.31 -10.05 -16.97
C ILE A 67 10.61 -8.82 -17.52
N TYR A 68 10.16 -7.90 -16.66
CA TYR A 68 9.39 -6.75 -17.08
C TYR A 68 10.31 -5.58 -17.46
N SER A 69 9.89 -4.83 -18.46
CA SER A 69 10.45 -3.52 -18.79
C SER A 69 10.02 -2.48 -17.76
N ASP A 70 10.58 -1.27 -17.86
CA ASP A 70 10.21 -0.17 -16.98
C ASP A 70 8.69 0.12 -17.03
N PHE A 71 8.02 0.00 -15.89
CA PHE A 71 6.57 0.17 -15.79
C PHE A 71 6.10 1.59 -16.11
N THR A 72 6.95 2.59 -15.92
CA THR A 72 6.63 3.98 -16.25
C THR A 72 6.46 4.13 -17.76
N VAL A 73 7.47 3.70 -18.52
CA VAL A 73 7.47 3.79 -19.99
C VAL A 73 6.37 2.92 -20.59
N THR A 74 6.26 1.68 -20.12
CA THR A 74 5.29 0.72 -20.67
C THR A 74 3.85 1.11 -20.39
N THR A 75 3.55 1.66 -19.21
CA THR A 75 2.22 2.20 -18.90
C THR A 75 1.86 3.38 -19.79
N LEU A 76 2.79 4.29 -20.07
CA LEU A 76 2.54 5.41 -20.99
C LEU A 76 2.20 4.91 -22.40
N HIS A 77 2.90 3.88 -22.88
CA HIS A 77 2.59 3.24 -24.17
C HIS A 77 1.23 2.54 -24.16
N LEU A 78 0.91 1.80 -23.10
CA LEU A 78 -0.41 1.17 -22.92
C LEU A 78 -1.53 2.21 -22.88
N SER A 79 -1.35 3.29 -22.12
CA SER A 79 -2.29 4.40 -22.01
C SER A 79 -2.58 5.01 -23.38
N ALA A 80 -1.53 5.27 -24.19
CA ALA A 80 -1.70 5.79 -25.55
C ALA A 80 -2.40 4.78 -26.48
N ALA A 81 -2.06 3.49 -26.40
CA ALA A 81 -2.65 2.44 -27.21
C ALA A 81 -4.14 2.24 -26.88
N ILE A 82 -4.50 2.17 -25.60
CA ILE A 82 -5.88 2.06 -25.13
C ILE A 82 -6.66 3.32 -25.52
N CYS A 83 -6.10 4.51 -25.29
CA CYS A 83 -6.72 5.78 -25.67
C CYS A 83 -7.05 5.80 -27.18
N SER A 84 -6.13 5.34 -28.03
CA SER A 84 -6.37 5.19 -29.47
C SER A 84 -7.50 4.22 -29.80
N LYS A 85 -7.58 3.08 -29.12
CA LYS A 85 -8.69 2.10 -29.29
C LYS A 85 -10.04 2.64 -28.84
N LEU A 86 -10.06 3.54 -27.87
CA LEU A 86 -11.27 4.19 -27.35
C LEU A 86 -11.68 5.45 -28.14
N GLY A 87 -11.04 5.75 -29.28
CA GLY A 87 -11.38 6.90 -30.13
C GLY A 87 -10.61 8.19 -29.83
N GLY A 88 -9.69 8.16 -28.86
CA GLY A 88 -8.79 9.26 -28.53
C GLY A 88 -9.42 10.39 -27.72
N GLY A 89 -8.62 11.43 -27.47
CA GLY A 89 -9.07 12.65 -26.79
C GLY A 89 -9.29 12.50 -25.28
N GLU A 90 -9.87 13.54 -24.68
CA GLU A 90 -10.08 13.61 -23.23
C GLU A 90 -11.13 12.60 -22.73
N SER A 91 -12.16 12.31 -23.53
CA SER A 91 -13.19 11.31 -23.20
C SER A 91 -12.60 9.92 -23.02
N ALA A 92 -11.63 9.53 -23.86
CA ALA A 92 -10.93 8.27 -23.72
C ALA A 92 -10.12 8.21 -22.41
N TYR A 93 -9.42 9.28 -22.06
CA TYR A 93 -8.70 9.36 -20.78
C TYR A 93 -9.62 9.34 -19.57
N ARG A 94 -10.81 9.94 -19.68
CA ARG A 94 -11.84 9.86 -18.64
C ARG A 94 -12.35 8.44 -18.46
N ALA A 95 -12.66 7.74 -19.56
CA ALA A 95 -13.06 6.35 -19.51
C ALA A 95 -11.97 5.44 -18.89
N ILE A 96 -10.70 5.66 -19.24
CA ILE A 96 -9.57 4.97 -18.61
C ILE A 96 -9.55 5.24 -17.10
N ALA A 97 -9.67 6.50 -16.67
CA ALA A 97 -9.66 6.85 -15.26
C ALA A 97 -10.82 6.19 -14.49
N GLU A 98 -12.04 6.29 -15.01
CA GLU A 98 -13.24 5.70 -14.39
C GLU A 98 -13.13 4.17 -14.28
N HIS A 99 -12.62 3.52 -15.32
CA HIS A 99 -12.47 2.07 -15.36
C HIS A 99 -11.42 1.55 -14.36
N TYR A 100 -10.23 2.16 -14.35
CA TYR A 100 -9.12 1.74 -13.49
C TYR A 100 -9.23 2.23 -12.04
N ARG A 101 -10.10 3.19 -11.75
CA ARG A 101 -10.50 3.56 -10.39
C ARG A 101 -11.65 2.70 -9.86
N GLY A 102 -12.47 2.14 -10.75
CA GLY A 102 -13.70 1.42 -10.40
C GLY A 102 -13.64 -0.08 -10.71
N PRO A 103 -14.29 -0.56 -11.78
CA PRO A 103 -14.44 -1.99 -12.05
C PRO A 103 -13.13 -2.78 -12.04
N ALA A 104 -12.08 -2.31 -12.73
CA ALA A 104 -10.81 -3.03 -12.79
C ALA A 104 -10.09 -3.05 -11.44
N ALA A 105 -10.20 -1.97 -10.66
CA ALA A 105 -9.66 -1.90 -9.31
C ALA A 105 -10.31 -2.94 -8.39
N ASN A 106 -11.64 -3.10 -8.48
CA ASN A 106 -12.38 -4.07 -7.67
C ASN A 106 -11.94 -5.51 -7.97
N GLU A 107 -11.79 -5.85 -9.25
CA GLU A 107 -11.29 -7.17 -9.66
C GLU A 107 -9.86 -7.41 -9.20
N MET A 108 -8.98 -6.40 -9.32
CA MET A 108 -7.60 -6.49 -8.83
C MET A 108 -7.56 -6.70 -7.30
N MET A 109 -8.34 -5.94 -6.53
CA MET A 109 -8.42 -6.09 -5.07
C MET A 109 -8.95 -7.47 -4.66
N SER A 110 -9.95 -7.99 -5.38
CA SER A 110 -10.48 -9.35 -5.17
C SER A 110 -9.42 -10.43 -5.43
N ALA A 111 -8.65 -10.29 -6.51
CA ALA A 111 -7.54 -11.18 -6.82
C ALA A 111 -6.42 -11.11 -5.76
N LEU A 112 -6.03 -9.92 -5.32
CA LEU A 112 -5.06 -9.74 -4.24
C LEU A 112 -5.52 -10.42 -2.94
N ALA A 113 -6.76 -10.19 -2.53
CA ALA A 113 -7.34 -10.79 -1.32
C ALA A 113 -7.40 -12.32 -1.40
N SER A 114 -7.76 -12.88 -2.56
CA SER A 114 -7.80 -14.32 -2.81
C SER A 114 -6.44 -15.01 -2.63
N TYR A 115 -5.35 -14.26 -2.83
CA TYR A 115 -3.97 -14.70 -2.64
C TYR A 115 -3.34 -14.24 -1.32
N LYS A 116 -4.14 -13.68 -0.39
CA LYS A 116 -3.69 -13.14 0.90
C LYS A 116 -2.65 -12.02 0.76
N LEU A 117 -2.71 -11.27 -0.33
CA LEU A 117 -1.93 -10.06 -0.54
C LEU A 117 -2.71 -8.86 -0.02
N ASP A 118 -2.00 -7.78 0.31
CA ASP A 118 -2.61 -6.59 0.90
C ASP A 118 -3.40 -5.76 -0.13
N SER A 119 -4.69 -6.10 -0.31
CA SER A 119 -5.61 -5.35 -1.16
C SER A 119 -5.95 -3.97 -0.59
N ARG A 120 -5.80 -3.74 0.72
CA ARG A 120 -6.04 -2.44 1.35
C ARG A 120 -4.97 -1.44 0.98
N LEU A 121 -3.71 -1.87 0.88
CA LEU A 121 -2.62 -1.03 0.37
C LEU A 121 -2.93 -0.50 -1.05
N TYR A 122 -3.48 -1.36 -1.91
CA TYR A 122 -3.92 -0.96 -3.25
C TYR A 122 -5.08 0.06 -3.20
N ALA A 123 -6.09 -0.18 -2.35
CA ALA A 123 -7.21 0.75 -2.16
C ALA A 123 -6.75 2.13 -1.64
N ASN A 124 -5.84 2.14 -0.66
CA ASN A 124 -5.26 3.35 -0.11
C ASN A 124 -4.53 4.16 -1.19
N ALA A 125 -3.79 3.48 -2.07
CA ALA A 125 -3.11 4.13 -3.19
C ALA A 125 -4.08 4.76 -4.19
N LEU A 126 -5.23 4.13 -4.48
CA LEU A 126 -6.28 4.74 -5.31
C LEU A 126 -6.84 6.02 -4.68
N ASN A 127 -7.18 5.96 -3.38
CA ASN A 127 -7.65 7.13 -2.63
C ASN A 127 -6.63 8.28 -2.64
N ARG A 128 -5.33 7.95 -2.68
CA ARG A 128 -4.28 8.97 -2.81
C ARG A 128 -4.24 9.62 -4.19
N ILE A 129 -4.41 8.84 -5.24
CA ILE A 129 -4.46 9.37 -6.61
C ILE A 129 -5.70 10.27 -6.76
N ASP A 130 -6.82 9.90 -6.15
CA ASP A 130 -8.04 10.72 -6.11
C ASP A 130 -7.78 12.09 -5.51
N ASN A 131 -7.14 12.11 -4.34
CA ASN A 131 -6.86 13.31 -3.55
C ASN A 131 -5.59 14.06 -4.00
N PHE A 132 -4.91 13.60 -5.07
CA PHE A 132 -3.77 14.31 -5.61
C PHE A 132 -4.25 15.53 -6.41
N ASP A 133 -4.17 16.70 -5.78
CA ASP A 133 -4.58 17.98 -6.35
C ASP A 133 -3.71 18.41 -7.53
N GLY A 134 -4.32 19.11 -8.49
CA GLY A 134 -3.60 19.74 -9.62
C GLY A 134 -3.34 18.85 -10.84
N ASN A 135 -3.61 17.54 -10.78
CA ASN A 135 -3.43 16.66 -11.93
C ASN A 135 -4.60 16.73 -12.92
N ALA A 136 -4.29 16.83 -14.21
CA ALA A 136 -5.29 16.71 -15.27
C ALA A 136 -5.89 15.30 -15.31
N VAL A 137 -7.11 15.14 -15.84
CA VAL A 137 -7.79 13.83 -16.02
C VAL A 137 -6.86 12.81 -16.68
N ARG A 138 -6.07 13.25 -17.66
CA ARG A 138 -5.06 12.45 -18.34
C ARG A 138 -3.97 11.90 -17.40
N GLU A 139 -3.50 12.70 -16.46
CA GLU A 139 -2.48 12.30 -15.51
C GLU A 139 -3.05 11.31 -14.50
N LYS A 140 -4.21 11.60 -13.92
CA LYS A 140 -4.90 10.65 -13.02
C LYS A 140 -5.16 9.31 -13.72
N SER A 141 -5.64 9.34 -14.96
CA SER A 141 -5.86 8.12 -15.77
C SER A 141 -4.57 7.28 -15.93
N THR A 142 -3.43 7.95 -16.07
CA THR A 142 -2.12 7.29 -16.19
C THR A 142 -1.68 6.69 -14.86
N LEU A 143 -1.91 7.39 -13.74
CA LEU A 143 -1.57 6.90 -12.40
C LEU A 143 -2.39 5.66 -12.03
N TYR A 144 -3.71 5.65 -12.28
CA TYR A 144 -4.55 4.47 -12.03
C TYR A 144 -4.10 3.28 -12.88
N LEU A 145 -3.89 3.49 -14.18
CA LEU A 145 -3.40 2.42 -15.05
C LEU A 145 -2.01 1.93 -14.63
N MET A 146 -1.11 2.82 -14.18
CA MET A 146 0.22 2.45 -13.70
C MET A 146 0.14 1.57 -12.46
N LEU A 147 -0.68 1.97 -11.49
CA LEU A 147 -0.92 1.19 -10.28
C LEU A 147 -1.45 -0.20 -10.62
N PHE A 148 -2.45 -0.27 -11.51
CA PHE A 148 -3.05 -1.51 -11.97
C PHE A 148 -2.04 -2.42 -12.70
N VAL A 149 -1.28 -1.86 -13.65
CA VAL A 149 -0.28 -2.61 -14.44
C VAL A 149 0.84 -3.15 -13.57
N ALA A 150 1.47 -2.30 -12.75
CA ALA A 150 2.59 -2.72 -11.93
C ALA A 150 2.16 -3.73 -10.85
N THR A 151 1.01 -3.51 -10.20
CA THR A 151 0.47 -4.45 -9.20
C THR A 151 0.09 -5.78 -9.85
N GLY A 152 -0.60 -5.77 -10.98
CA GLY A 152 -1.03 -6.99 -11.66
C GLY A 152 0.15 -7.80 -12.20
N ALA A 153 1.12 -7.14 -12.83
CA ALA A 153 2.29 -7.79 -13.42
C ALA A 153 3.19 -8.41 -12.36
N LEU A 154 3.40 -7.71 -11.24
CA LEU A 154 4.27 -8.14 -10.16
C LEU A 154 3.55 -8.99 -9.11
N ALA A 155 2.22 -9.02 -9.12
CA ALA A 155 1.40 -9.56 -8.04
C ALA A 155 1.83 -9.03 -6.67
N ASP A 156 2.18 -7.74 -6.61
CA ASP A 156 2.73 -7.08 -5.43
C ASP A 156 2.23 -5.63 -5.35
N PRO A 157 1.29 -5.31 -4.44
CA PRO A 157 0.77 -3.97 -4.28
C PRO A 157 1.82 -2.99 -3.76
N ILE A 158 2.85 -3.44 -3.01
CA ILE A 158 3.94 -2.57 -2.53
C ILE A 158 4.75 -2.05 -3.71
N GLN A 159 5.12 -2.93 -4.63
CA GLN A 159 5.85 -2.53 -5.85
C GLN A 159 4.99 -1.70 -6.80
N GLY A 160 3.68 -1.98 -6.86
CA GLY A 160 2.73 -1.14 -7.58
C GLY A 160 2.72 0.30 -7.08
N VAL A 161 2.57 0.49 -5.76
CA VAL A 161 2.62 1.80 -5.11
C VAL A 161 3.96 2.48 -5.34
N ALA A 162 5.08 1.77 -5.12
CA ALA A 162 6.42 2.33 -5.30
C ALA A 162 6.66 2.81 -6.74
N THR A 163 6.07 2.15 -7.73
CA THR A 163 6.16 2.56 -9.14
C THR A 163 5.44 3.89 -9.39
N VAL A 164 4.21 4.03 -8.87
CA VAL A 164 3.42 5.28 -8.98
C VAL A 164 4.13 6.43 -8.28
N GLU A 165 4.66 6.18 -7.08
CA GLU A 165 5.38 7.19 -6.30
C GLU A 165 6.62 7.69 -7.04
N ARG A 166 7.44 6.77 -7.55
CA ARG A 166 8.62 7.13 -8.34
C ARG A 166 8.27 7.99 -9.54
N PHE A 167 7.14 7.71 -10.20
CA PHE A 167 6.67 8.50 -11.32
C PHE A 167 6.21 9.90 -10.89
N CYS A 168 5.44 10.02 -9.80
CA CYS A 168 5.05 11.31 -9.24
C CYS A 168 6.28 12.15 -8.86
N ASP A 169 7.26 11.56 -8.17
CA ASP A 169 8.50 12.24 -7.77
C ASP A 169 9.31 12.73 -8.97
N SER A 170 9.32 11.97 -10.07
CA SER A 170 10.01 12.34 -11.31
C SER A 170 9.36 13.53 -12.03
N LYS A 171 8.06 13.74 -11.82
CA LYS A 171 7.25 14.81 -12.42
C LYS A 171 7.32 16.11 -11.64
N THR A 172 7.46 16.05 -10.31
CA THR A 172 7.45 17.22 -9.42
C THR A 172 8.81 17.90 -9.26
N GLY A 173 9.87 17.42 -9.93
CA GLY A 173 11.15 18.11 -9.99
C GLY A 173 11.77 18.42 -8.63
N GLY A 174 12.05 17.40 -7.82
CA GLY A 174 12.81 17.59 -6.59
C GLY A 174 12.78 16.39 -5.65
N HIS A 175 13.95 15.77 -5.45
CA HIS A 175 14.19 14.92 -4.29
C HIS A 175 14.06 15.76 -3.01
N PHE A 176 13.25 15.31 -2.06
CA PHE A 176 13.42 15.68 -0.66
C PHE A 176 13.52 14.38 0.15
N GLY A 177 14.74 14.13 0.63
CA GLY A 177 15.06 12.98 1.45
C GLY A 177 14.17 12.91 2.69
N THR A 178 13.85 11.69 3.07
CA THR A 178 13.58 11.41 4.49
C THR A 178 14.93 11.13 5.11
N THR A 179 15.42 12.06 5.92
CA THR A 179 16.57 11.81 6.80
C THR A 179 16.20 10.65 7.73
N GLU A 180 16.96 9.56 7.65
CA GLU A 180 16.97 8.53 8.67
C GLU A 180 17.30 9.20 10.00
N THR A 181 16.36 9.19 10.95
CA THR A 181 16.68 9.61 12.32
C THR A 181 17.29 8.42 13.02
N THR A 182 18.62 8.46 13.16
CA THR A 182 19.41 7.55 13.97
C THR A 182 18.78 7.41 15.36
N VAL A 183 18.62 6.16 15.77
CA VAL A 183 18.14 5.72 17.09
C VAL A 183 18.90 6.46 18.19
N GLY A 184 18.20 7.33 18.92
CA GLY A 184 18.72 7.98 20.11
C GLY A 184 18.93 6.93 21.21
N ARG A 185 20.17 6.47 21.36
CA ARG A 185 20.62 5.73 22.54
C ARG A 185 20.63 6.69 23.72
N GLY A 186 19.79 6.44 24.72
CA GLY A 186 19.95 7.08 26.03
C GLY A 186 18.69 7.12 26.88
N PHE A 187 18.41 6.05 27.61
CA PHE A 187 17.86 6.16 28.97
C PHE A 187 18.44 5.04 29.84
N THR A 188 19.26 5.42 30.81
CA THR A 188 19.79 4.53 31.85
C THR A 188 18.82 4.47 33.03
N GLY A 189 18.37 3.25 33.34
CA GLY A 189 18.30 2.75 34.72
C GLY A 189 16.96 2.88 35.46
N SER A 190 16.22 1.77 35.55
CA SER A 190 15.67 1.35 36.84
C SER A 190 15.48 -0.16 36.91
N LEU A 191 15.63 -0.66 38.13
CA LEU A 191 15.94 -2.03 38.54
C LEU A 191 14.97 -3.11 38.01
N GLU A 192 15.55 -4.26 37.65
CA GLU A 192 14.85 -5.48 37.28
C GLU A 192 13.92 -5.95 38.41
N GLN A 193 12.62 -5.91 38.13
CA GLN A 193 11.64 -6.80 38.77
C GLN A 193 11.40 -8.02 37.85
N PRO A 194 11.05 -9.19 38.40
CA PRO A 194 10.94 -10.42 37.63
C PRO A 194 9.81 -10.26 36.59
N ARG A 195 10.17 -10.18 35.31
CA ARG A 195 9.21 -9.93 34.24
C ARG A 195 8.32 -11.15 34.03
N THR A 196 7.05 -11.02 34.42
CA THR A 196 5.96 -11.63 33.66
C THR A 196 6.13 -11.19 32.20
N VAL A 197 6.22 -12.15 31.27
CA VAL A 197 6.28 -11.83 29.84
C VAL A 197 5.04 -11.00 29.52
N ALA A 198 5.23 -9.76 29.07
CA ALA A 198 4.12 -8.89 28.69
C ALA A 198 3.23 -9.62 27.68
N PRO A 199 1.89 -9.56 27.79
CA PRO A 199 1.00 -10.21 26.83
C PRO A 199 1.26 -9.69 25.41
N ASN A 200 1.02 -10.54 24.41
CA ASN A 200 1.01 -10.07 23.03
C ASN A 200 -0.23 -9.18 22.84
N LEU A 201 -0.07 -8.08 22.12
CA LEU A 201 -1.19 -7.20 21.81
C LEU A 201 -1.55 -7.31 20.33
N GLY A 202 -2.83 -7.09 20.05
CA GLY A 202 -3.39 -6.94 18.72
C GLY A 202 -4.23 -5.68 18.65
N LEU A 203 -4.50 -5.23 17.43
CA LEU A 203 -5.38 -4.10 17.16
C LEU A 203 -6.62 -4.56 16.42
N LEU A 204 -7.76 -4.04 16.85
CA LEU A 204 -9.04 -4.28 16.21
C LEU A 204 -9.61 -2.95 15.72
N ARG A 205 -9.92 -2.86 14.43
CA ARG A 205 -10.44 -1.62 13.84
C ARG A 205 -11.90 -1.42 14.25
N THR A 206 -12.20 -0.23 14.73
CA THR A 206 -13.55 0.23 15.05
C THR A 206 -13.94 1.36 14.12
N HIS A 207 -15.18 1.32 13.64
CA HIS A 207 -15.76 2.36 12.79
C HIS A 207 -16.58 3.35 13.63
N ALA A 208 -16.92 4.50 13.06
CA ALA A 208 -17.61 5.58 13.77
C ALA A 208 -19.01 5.20 14.29
N ASP A 209 -19.61 4.13 13.78
CA ASP A 209 -20.86 3.54 14.25
C ASP A 209 -20.64 2.50 15.38
N ASN A 210 -19.42 2.43 15.93
CA ASN A 210 -18.98 1.45 16.91
C ASN A 210 -19.03 0.00 16.40
N CYS A 211 -19.13 -0.21 15.08
CA CYS A 211 -18.95 -1.53 14.49
C CYS A 211 -17.47 -1.91 14.53
N VAL A 212 -17.24 -3.15 14.92
CA VAL A 212 -15.92 -3.76 15.07
C VAL A 212 -15.65 -4.64 13.86
N ASP A 213 -14.55 -4.39 13.16
CA ASP A 213 -14.04 -5.37 12.19
C ASP A 213 -13.52 -6.57 12.97
N MET A 214 -14.02 -7.78 12.68
CA MET A 214 -13.59 -9.01 13.38
C MET A 214 -12.14 -9.43 13.04
N GLN A 215 -11.40 -8.62 12.30
CA GLN A 215 -9.99 -8.89 11.98
C GLN A 215 -9.09 -8.30 13.06
N ILE A 216 -8.41 -9.18 13.80
CA ILE A 216 -7.32 -8.81 14.72
C ILE A 216 -6.04 -8.62 13.90
N HIS A 217 -5.41 -7.46 14.05
CA HIS A 217 -4.11 -7.14 13.49
C HIS A 217 -3.04 -7.34 14.57
N PRO A 218 -2.30 -8.47 14.58
CA PRO A 218 -1.33 -8.75 15.64
C PRO A 218 -0.16 -7.78 15.59
N LEU A 219 0.29 -7.31 16.75
CA LEU A 219 1.48 -6.47 16.85
C LEU A 219 2.73 -7.34 16.92
N THR A 220 3.76 -6.94 16.17
CA THR A 220 5.06 -7.63 16.22
C THR A 220 5.78 -7.39 17.55
N ARG A 221 6.58 -8.37 17.96
CA ARG A 221 7.58 -8.23 19.02
C ARG A 221 8.96 -7.83 18.50
N ASP A 222 9.12 -7.67 17.18
CA ASP A 222 10.35 -7.14 16.61
C ASP A 222 10.63 -5.74 17.18
N PRO A 223 11.88 -5.42 17.59
CA PRO A 223 12.22 -4.09 18.12
C PRO A 223 11.92 -2.93 17.17
N ARG A 224 11.83 -3.18 15.86
CA ARG A 224 11.40 -2.20 14.86
C ARG A 224 9.93 -1.83 15.01
N GLY A 225 9.12 -2.67 15.63
CA GLY A 225 7.70 -2.41 15.86
C GLY A 225 6.83 -2.58 14.61
N THR A 226 5.53 -2.37 14.80
CA THR A 226 4.51 -2.37 13.75
C THR A 226 4.24 -0.93 13.34
N VAL A 227 4.33 -0.62 12.05
CA VAL A 227 3.99 0.70 11.52
C VAL A 227 2.56 0.70 11.00
N ILE A 228 1.76 1.65 11.44
CA ILE A 228 0.37 1.83 11.01
C ILE A 228 0.32 3.06 10.11
N GLY A 229 -0.29 2.93 8.94
CA GLY A 229 -0.42 4.03 8.01
C GLY A 229 -1.00 3.60 6.67
N SER A 230 -1.34 4.56 5.83
CA SER A 230 -2.03 4.26 4.58
C SER A 230 -1.11 3.69 3.50
N LEU A 231 0.19 4.05 3.52
CA LEU A 231 1.22 3.54 2.59
C LEU A 231 2.57 3.39 3.33
N PRO A 232 2.68 2.43 4.28
CA PRO A 232 3.88 2.24 5.08
C PRO A 232 5.01 1.69 4.23
N LYS A 233 6.25 2.15 4.49
CA LYS A 233 7.43 1.70 3.72
C LYS A 233 8.10 0.47 4.33
N THR A 234 7.79 0.20 5.59
CA THR A 234 8.43 -0.85 6.38
C THR A 234 7.43 -1.93 6.75
N SER A 235 7.93 -3.15 6.91
CA SER A 235 7.20 -4.30 7.43
C SER A 235 7.83 -4.68 8.77
N PRO A 236 7.03 -5.10 9.78
CA PRO A 236 5.58 -5.34 9.74
C PRO A 236 4.75 -4.05 9.82
N SER A 237 3.58 -4.07 9.16
CA SER A 237 2.70 -2.90 9.09
C SER A 237 1.22 -3.22 9.00
N ILE A 238 0.40 -2.23 9.36
CA ILE A 238 -1.07 -2.29 9.30
C ILE A 238 -1.56 -1.16 8.40
N THR A 239 -2.22 -1.53 7.31
CA THR A 239 -2.75 -0.62 6.28
C THR A 239 -4.26 -0.40 6.39
N ASP A 240 -4.88 -1.00 7.40
CA ASP A 240 -6.32 -0.93 7.66
C ASP A 240 -6.72 0.39 8.31
N VAL A 241 -6.55 1.47 7.57
CA VAL A 241 -6.77 2.84 8.03
C VAL A 241 -7.72 3.61 7.13
N GLY A 242 -8.22 4.74 7.61
CA GLY A 242 -9.03 5.70 6.85
C GLY A 242 -8.18 6.56 5.90
N ALA A 243 -8.86 7.30 5.02
CA ALA A 243 -8.23 8.13 3.99
C ALA A 243 -7.42 9.32 4.57
N ASP A 244 -7.71 9.70 5.81
CA ASP A 244 -7.08 10.76 6.57
C ASP A 244 -5.81 10.30 7.32
N ALA A 245 -5.50 9.00 7.28
CA ALA A 245 -4.27 8.50 7.85
C ALA A 245 -3.05 8.79 6.95
N SER A 246 -1.97 9.32 7.54
CA SER A 246 -0.70 9.55 6.85
C SER A 246 -0.03 8.26 6.37
N ARG A 247 1.01 8.40 5.52
CA ARG A 247 1.82 7.29 4.95
C ARG A 247 2.26 6.32 6.01
N GLU A 248 2.95 6.88 6.99
CA GLU A 248 3.40 6.28 8.21
C GLU A 248 2.84 7.20 9.29
N HIS A 249 1.85 6.70 10.03
CA HIS A 249 1.05 7.51 10.93
C HIS A 249 1.51 7.29 12.38
N LEU A 250 1.57 6.03 12.79
CA LEU A 250 1.85 5.61 14.16
C LEU A 250 2.79 4.41 14.13
N ARG A 251 3.72 4.33 15.07
CA ARG A 251 4.56 3.16 15.32
C ARG A 251 4.23 2.58 16.69
N ILE A 252 4.10 1.26 16.78
CA ILE A 252 3.89 0.55 18.04
C ILE A 252 4.96 -0.53 18.23
N TRP A 253 5.61 -0.59 19.39
CA TRP A 253 6.65 -1.59 19.67
C TRP A 253 6.66 -2.02 21.14
N LEU A 254 7.26 -3.18 21.39
CA LEU A 254 7.51 -3.71 22.72
C LEU A 254 8.94 -3.37 23.15
N GLU A 255 9.10 -2.67 24.26
CA GLU A 255 10.40 -2.38 24.86
C GLU A 255 10.33 -2.51 26.38
N GLY A 256 11.31 -3.19 26.96
CA GLY A 256 11.37 -3.34 28.42
C GLY A 256 10.17 -4.07 29.05
N GLY A 257 9.39 -4.82 28.27
CA GLY A 257 8.17 -5.49 28.73
C GLY A 257 6.93 -4.60 28.74
N ARG A 258 6.98 -3.45 28.07
CA ARG A 258 5.86 -2.50 27.93
C ARG A 258 5.67 -2.14 26.47
N TRP A 259 4.41 -1.94 26.08
CA TRP A 259 4.07 -1.55 24.73
C TRP A 259 4.02 -0.03 24.63
N TYR A 260 4.62 0.52 23.58
CA TYR A 260 4.67 1.95 23.35
C TYR A 260 4.13 2.31 21.97
N ALA A 261 3.47 3.45 21.89
CA ALA A 261 3.00 4.06 20.66
C ALA A 261 3.65 5.44 20.45
N GLN A 262 4.05 5.76 19.23
CA GLN A 262 4.62 7.07 18.90
C GLN A 262 4.23 7.52 17.48
N GLY A 263 3.76 8.76 17.38
CA GLY A 263 3.45 9.39 16.10
C GLY A 263 4.67 9.54 15.21
N LEU A 264 4.50 9.33 13.90
CA LEU A 264 5.56 9.37 12.90
C LEU A 264 5.53 10.67 12.06
N GLY A 265 5.14 11.79 12.68
CA GLY A 265 4.95 13.04 11.95
C GLY A 265 3.65 13.04 11.16
N SER A 266 2.60 12.41 11.68
CA SER A 266 1.29 12.32 11.01
C SER A 266 0.72 13.71 10.67
N THR A 267 -0.20 13.84 9.73
CA THR A 267 -0.81 15.16 9.43
C THR A 267 -1.91 15.50 10.44
N ASN A 268 -2.73 14.50 10.79
CA ASN A 268 -3.93 14.69 11.61
C ASN A 268 -3.75 14.30 13.08
N GLY A 269 -2.55 13.90 13.49
CA GLY A 269 -2.26 13.54 14.87
C GLY A 269 -2.84 12.20 15.30
N THR A 270 -2.49 11.81 16.52
CA THR A 270 -2.92 10.59 17.19
C THR A 270 -3.27 10.89 18.65
N VAL A 271 -4.41 10.36 19.10
CA VAL A 271 -4.88 10.44 20.48
C VAL A 271 -5.11 9.03 21.02
N LEU A 272 -4.75 8.82 22.28
CA LEU A 272 -4.99 7.62 23.07
C LEU A 272 -6.12 7.90 24.07
N GLU A 273 -7.26 7.23 23.94
CA GLU A 273 -8.30 7.17 24.97
C GLU A 273 -7.99 5.97 25.87
N SER A 274 -7.71 6.22 27.15
CA SER A 274 -7.38 5.15 28.10
C SER A 274 -8.57 4.26 28.41
N GLY A 275 -8.39 2.94 28.31
CA GLY A 275 -9.42 1.96 28.69
C GLY A 275 -9.77 1.97 30.18
N ALA A 276 -8.90 2.54 31.02
CA ALA A 276 -9.13 2.71 32.47
C ALA A 276 -10.01 3.92 32.81
N GLY A 277 -10.30 4.80 31.84
CA GLY A 277 -11.09 6.01 32.04
C GLY A 277 -10.30 7.22 32.57
N ASP A 278 -8.97 7.17 32.50
CA ASP A 278 -8.06 8.22 33.00
C ASP A 278 -7.98 9.46 32.07
N GLY A 279 -8.79 9.50 31.01
CA GLY A 279 -8.87 10.58 30.05
C GLY A 279 -7.99 10.37 28.81
N ASP A 280 -8.06 11.35 27.89
CA ASP A 280 -7.39 11.29 26.60
C ASP A 280 -5.94 11.81 26.70
N ILE A 281 -5.00 11.03 26.16
CA ILE A 281 -3.59 11.39 26.03
C ILE A 281 -3.28 11.68 24.57
N VAL A 282 -2.84 12.90 24.27
CA VAL A 282 -2.38 13.25 22.92
C VAL A 282 -0.99 12.66 22.68
N ILE A 283 -0.92 11.58 21.90
CA ILE A 283 0.36 10.98 21.48
C ILE A 283 1.11 11.94 20.57
N GLU A 284 0.41 12.51 19.59
CA GLU A 284 0.97 13.47 18.65
C GLU A 284 -0.16 14.40 18.18
N PRO A 285 -0.07 15.73 18.35
CA PRO A 285 -1.13 16.62 17.89
C PRO A 285 -1.12 16.74 16.36
N PRO A 286 -2.22 17.23 15.75
CA PRO A 286 -2.28 17.62 14.34
C PRO A 286 -1.13 18.57 13.96
N ARG A 287 -0.67 18.48 12.71
CA ARG A 287 0.54 19.18 12.24
C ARG A 287 0.46 20.71 12.41
N ASP A 288 -0.72 21.28 12.21
CA ASP A 288 -1.02 22.71 12.36
C ASP A 288 -1.02 23.18 13.83
N GLN A 289 -1.13 22.25 14.78
CA GLN A 289 -1.12 22.50 16.22
C GLN A 289 0.23 22.16 16.88
N ARG A 290 1.21 21.71 16.09
CA ARG A 290 2.54 21.35 16.62
C ARG A 290 3.38 22.57 16.95
N GLU A 291 4.08 22.49 18.06
CA GLU A 291 5.14 23.43 18.40
C GLU A 291 6.40 23.12 17.56
N PRO A 292 6.99 24.11 16.87
CA PRO A 292 8.19 23.90 16.07
C PRO A 292 9.34 23.30 16.90
N GLY A 293 9.92 22.20 16.42
CA GLY A 293 11.06 21.54 17.07
C GLY A 293 10.72 20.69 18.30
N LYS A 294 9.45 20.61 18.70
CA LYS A 294 9.00 19.72 19.78
C LYS A 294 9.01 18.27 19.33
N ILE A 295 9.61 17.42 20.15
CA ILE A 295 9.57 15.97 19.99
C ILE A 295 8.47 15.44 20.90
N TYR A 296 7.57 14.65 20.32
CA TYR A 296 6.51 13.97 21.08
C TYR A 296 7.04 12.57 21.47
N PRO A 297 7.26 12.31 22.78
CA PRO A 297 7.83 11.06 23.23
C PRO A 297 6.85 9.90 23.07
N PRO A 298 7.33 8.65 23.11
CA PRO A 298 6.46 7.49 23.12
C PRO A 298 5.52 7.47 24.32
N VAL A 299 4.30 7.00 24.12
CA VAL A 299 3.28 6.83 25.16
C VAL A 299 3.05 5.34 25.37
N GLU A 300 3.01 4.90 26.63
CA GLU A 300 2.69 3.51 26.98
C GLU A 300 1.23 3.20 26.64
N ILE A 301 0.99 2.01 26.09
CA ILE A 301 -0.36 1.53 25.75
C ILE A 301 -0.63 0.19 26.41
N GLU A 302 -1.89 -0.04 26.77
CA GLU A 302 -2.37 -1.22 27.46
C GLU A 302 -3.60 -1.82 26.77
N ASN A 303 -3.99 -3.02 27.21
CA ASN A 303 -5.22 -3.65 26.75
C ASN A 303 -6.44 -2.79 27.09
N SER A 304 -7.40 -2.73 26.16
CA SER A 304 -8.63 -1.91 26.19
C SER A 304 -8.44 -0.42 25.90
N ASP A 305 -7.22 0.03 25.65
CA ASP A 305 -6.98 1.38 25.14
C ASP A 305 -7.51 1.55 23.72
N ARG A 306 -7.83 2.79 23.35
CA ARG A 306 -8.25 3.15 22.00
C ARG A 306 -7.31 4.18 21.38
N LEU A 307 -6.84 3.87 20.18
CA LEU A 307 -5.95 4.72 19.39
C LEU A 307 -6.73 5.37 18.27
N HIS A 308 -6.95 6.67 18.36
CA HIS A 308 -7.59 7.49 17.33
C HIS A 308 -6.52 8.09 16.42
N LEU A 309 -6.49 7.65 15.16
CA LEU A 309 -5.56 8.12 14.12
C LEU A 309 -6.35 9.01 13.16
N GLY A 310 -6.20 10.33 13.29
CA GLY A 310 -7.07 11.29 12.63
C GLY A 310 -8.53 11.18 13.12
N LEU A 311 -9.47 11.40 12.20
CA LEU A 311 -10.91 11.43 12.45
C LEU A 311 -11.61 10.09 12.18
N TYR A 312 -11.13 9.31 11.21
CA TYR A 312 -11.88 8.14 10.70
C TYR A 312 -11.30 6.77 11.08
N THR A 313 -10.20 6.75 11.83
CA THR A 313 -9.53 5.49 12.21
C THR A 313 -9.44 5.38 13.71
N THR A 314 -10.10 4.39 14.29
CA THR A 314 -9.93 4.05 15.71
C THR A 314 -9.57 2.57 15.84
N PHE A 315 -8.51 2.27 16.58
CA PHE A 315 -8.14 0.89 16.93
C PHE A 315 -8.37 0.65 18.42
N LEU A 316 -9.08 -0.42 18.75
CA LEU A 316 -9.11 -0.99 20.09
C LEU A 316 -7.89 -1.90 20.27
N VAL A 317 -7.11 -1.64 21.32
CA VAL A 317 -5.98 -2.48 21.73
C VAL A 317 -6.54 -3.67 22.52
N ILE A 318 -6.20 -4.87 22.10
CA ILE A 318 -6.64 -6.11 22.74
C ILE A 318 -5.45 -7.02 23.04
N VAL A 319 -5.59 -7.91 24.01
CA VAL A 319 -4.68 -9.04 24.16
C VAL A 319 -4.94 -10.05 23.04
N ASP A 320 -3.88 -10.43 22.34
CA ASP A 320 -3.84 -11.47 21.29
C ASP A 320 -3.46 -12.83 21.90
#